data_AF-A0A0J2FKE9-F1
#
_entry.id   AF-A0A0J2FKE9-F1
#
_cell.length_a   1.000
_cell.length_b   1.000
_cell.length_c   1.000
_cell.angle_alpha   90.00
_cell.angle_beta   90.00
_cell.angle_gamma   90.00
#
_symmetry.space_group_name_H-M   'P 1'
#
loop_
_entity.id
_entity.type
_entity.pdbx_description
1 polymer ?
#
loop_
_entity_poly.entity_id
_entity_poly.type
_entity_poly.pdbx_seq_one_letter_code
_entity_poly.pdbx_strand_id
1 'polypeptide(L)'
;MSNQWRPDICPITGRAFFMWIEHPTLGNVPTYGGPLDSYTIPTKDSDGEFSCERYDHDFGGWVESECLGLYLIDDKEQCRVYELEERVKELEAREIKPAKGEVLVVVSGFTGCGKSAIAGEIEIAMKAIGVPVQWTNGDAEKRMTGADWLTAIEMYKPTVRIVEVNVPRVAGIRIKGE
;
A
#
# COMPACT_ATOMS: atom_id res chain seq x y z
N MET A 1 -3.68 -23.31 -45.72
CA MET A 1 -3.57 -23.53 -44.25
C MET A 1 -3.87 -22.20 -43.61
N SER A 2 -5.03 -22.09 -42.97
CA SER A 2 -5.54 -20.87 -42.35
C SER A 2 -4.59 -20.36 -41.28
N ASN A 3 -4.21 -19.08 -41.35
CA ASN A 3 -3.49 -18.37 -40.29
C ASN A 3 -4.37 -18.33 -39.03
N GLN A 4 -4.33 -19.37 -38.20
CA GLN A 4 -4.92 -19.34 -36.87
C GLN A 4 -4.03 -18.48 -35.97
N TRP A 5 -4.54 -17.32 -35.58
CA TRP A 5 -3.84 -16.38 -34.71
C TRP A 5 -3.61 -17.02 -33.34
N ARG A 6 -2.34 -17.14 -32.96
CA ARG A 6 -1.88 -17.75 -31.71
C ARG A 6 -0.56 -17.12 -31.28
N PRO A 7 -0.57 -16.08 -30.44
CA PRO A 7 0.66 -15.57 -29.85
C PRO A 7 1.28 -16.61 -28.91
N ASP A 8 2.60 -16.59 -28.72
CA ASP A 8 3.29 -17.52 -27.80
C ASP A 8 3.01 -17.17 -26.33
N ILE A 9 2.69 -15.90 -26.05
CA ILE A 9 2.29 -15.39 -24.74
C ILE A 9 0.91 -14.72 -24.88
N CYS A 10 -0.01 -15.01 -23.95
CA CYS A 10 -1.31 -14.35 -23.90
C CYS A 10 -1.12 -12.84 -23.69
N PRO A 11 -1.66 -11.97 -24.56
CA PRO A 11 -1.41 -10.54 -24.49
C PRO A 11 -2.06 -9.85 -23.28
N ILE A 12 -3.01 -10.50 -22.61
CA ILE A 12 -3.76 -9.93 -21.48
C ILE A 12 -3.24 -10.50 -20.15
N THR A 13 -3.06 -11.82 -20.06
CA THR A 13 -2.66 -12.47 -18.80
C THR A 13 -1.16 -12.73 -18.68
N GLY A 14 -0.39 -12.62 -19.76
CA GLY A 14 1.04 -12.95 -19.79
C GLY A 14 1.35 -14.45 -19.68
N ARG A 15 0.33 -15.32 -19.67
CA ARG A 15 0.49 -16.78 -19.60
C ARG A 15 1.07 -17.33 -20.91
N ALA A 16 1.92 -18.35 -20.84
CA ALA A 16 2.48 -18.99 -22.03
C ALA A 16 1.46 -19.88 -22.73
N PHE A 17 1.56 -19.98 -24.06
CA PHE A 17 0.78 -20.94 -24.84
C PHE A 17 1.06 -22.36 -24.34
N PHE A 18 0.01 -23.13 -24.17
CA PHE A 18 0.09 -24.51 -23.71
C PHE A 18 -0.29 -25.47 -24.83
N MET A 19 -1.55 -25.47 -25.27
CA MET A 19 -2.01 -26.36 -26.34
C MET A 19 -3.29 -25.85 -27.02
N TRP A 20 -3.72 -26.58 -28.04
CA TRP A 20 -5.03 -26.36 -28.68
C TRP A 20 -6.06 -27.32 -28.07
N ILE A 21 -7.23 -26.81 -27.73
CA ILE A 21 -8.33 -27.59 -27.12
C ILE A 21 -9.64 -27.26 -27.86
N GLU A 22 -10.43 -28.29 -28.13
CA GLU A 22 -11.76 -28.13 -28.72
C GLU A 22 -12.76 -27.62 -27.68
N HIS A 23 -13.31 -26.42 -27.91
CA HIS A 23 -14.35 -25.80 -27.11
C HIS A 23 -15.74 -26.07 -27.71
N PRO A 24 -16.77 -26.41 -26.90
CA PRO A 24 -18.11 -26.72 -27.38
C PRO A 24 -18.74 -25.65 -28.28
N THR A 25 -18.47 -24.37 -28.01
CA THR A 25 -19.06 -23.23 -28.73
C THR A 25 -18.06 -22.44 -29.58
N LEU A 26 -16.76 -22.51 -29.27
CA LEU A 26 -15.73 -21.67 -29.90
C LEU A 26 -14.88 -22.47 -30.91
N GLY A 27 -15.09 -23.78 -31.00
CA GLY A 27 -14.28 -24.69 -31.82
C GLY A 27 -12.88 -24.87 -31.24
N ASN A 28 -11.91 -25.19 -32.09
CA ASN A 28 -10.55 -25.42 -31.64
C ASN A 28 -9.85 -24.09 -31.28
N VAL A 29 -9.59 -23.87 -30.00
CA VAL A 29 -9.06 -22.62 -29.45
C VAL A 29 -7.65 -22.80 -28.87
N PRO A 30 -6.78 -21.78 -28.94
CA PRO A 30 -5.50 -21.84 -28.27
C PRO A 30 -5.69 -21.55 -26.78
N THR A 31 -5.09 -22.39 -25.92
CA THR A 31 -5.12 -22.21 -24.47
C THR A 31 -3.74 -21.87 -23.91
N TYR A 32 -3.75 -21.11 -22.82
CA TYR A 32 -2.58 -20.51 -22.17
C TYR A 32 -2.58 -20.83 -20.68
N GLY A 33 -1.43 -21.15 -20.11
CA GLY A 33 -1.32 -21.58 -18.71
C GLY A 33 -0.35 -22.74 -18.54
N GLY A 34 -0.82 -23.83 -17.93
CA GLY A 34 0.03 -24.97 -17.61
C GLY A 34 -0.75 -26.28 -17.50
N PRO A 35 -0.12 -27.35 -16.98
CA PRO A 35 -0.65 -28.71 -17.00
C PRO A 35 -1.83 -28.96 -16.06
N LEU A 36 -2.11 -28.07 -15.12
CA LEU A 36 -3.27 -28.15 -14.21
C LEU A 36 -4.49 -27.46 -14.83
N ASP A 37 -4.28 -26.23 -15.28
CA ASP A 37 -5.31 -25.38 -15.86
C ASP A 37 -4.78 -24.65 -17.08
N SER A 38 -5.59 -24.63 -18.13
CA SER A 38 -5.34 -23.81 -19.31
C SER A 38 -6.55 -22.97 -19.66
N TYR A 39 -6.29 -21.80 -20.24
CA TYR A 39 -7.29 -20.74 -20.36
C TYR A 39 -7.31 -20.16 -21.76
N THR A 40 -8.48 -19.80 -22.26
CA THR A 40 -8.56 -19.03 -23.51
C THR A 40 -7.99 -17.62 -23.34
N ILE A 41 -7.69 -16.95 -24.47
CA ILE A 41 -7.35 -15.53 -24.43
C ILE A 41 -8.56 -14.75 -23.94
N PRO A 42 -8.42 -13.91 -22.91
CA PRO A 42 -9.57 -13.23 -22.33
C PRO A 42 -10.29 -12.35 -23.34
N THR A 43 -11.61 -12.33 -23.23
CA THR A 43 -12.49 -11.46 -24.01
C THR A 43 -13.14 -10.43 -23.09
N LYS A 44 -13.40 -9.24 -23.65
CA LYS A 44 -14.07 -8.17 -22.92
C LYS A 44 -15.58 -8.38 -22.98
N ASP A 45 -16.20 -8.44 -21.81
CA ASP A 45 -17.65 -8.60 -21.67
C ASP A 45 -18.39 -7.25 -21.82
N SER A 46 -19.73 -7.29 -21.85
CA SER A 46 -20.58 -6.10 -21.97
C SER A 46 -20.32 -5.06 -20.88
N ASP A 47 -19.93 -5.54 -19.70
CA ASP A 47 -19.73 -4.72 -18.50
C ASP A 47 -18.29 -4.17 -18.42
N GLY A 48 -17.46 -4.50 -19.42
CA GLY A 48 -16.10 -4.01 -19.56
C GLY A 48 -15.03 -4.81 -18.81
N GLU A 49 -15.43 -5.85 -18.11
CA GLU A 49 -14.58 -6.83 -17.44
C GLU A 49 -14.03 -7.86 -18.42
N PHE A 50 -12.89 -8.47 -18.09
CA PHE A 50 -12.30 -9.55 -18.88
C PHE A 50 -12.57 -10.90 -18.23
N SER A 51 -13.11 -11.81 -19.04
CA SER A 51 -13.35 -13.20 -18.67
C SER A 51 -12.59 -14.13 -19.63
N CYS A 52 -12.27 -15.33 -19.14
CA CYS A 52 -11.75 -16.41 -19.99
C CYS A 52 -12.32 -17.77 -19.61
N GLU A 53 -12.44 -18.63 -20.61
CA GLU A 53 -12.88 -20.02 -20.42
C GLU A 53 -11.72 -20.83 -19.85
N ARG A 54 -11.96 -21.56 -18.76
CA ARG A 54 -10.99 -22.44 -18.12
C ARG A 54 -11.23 -23.89 -18.54
N TYR A 55 -10.15 -24.56 -18.93
CA TYR A 55 -10.09 -26.00 -19.10
C TYR A 55 -9.32 -26.62 -17.94
N ASP A 56 -10.01 -27.44 -17.18
CA ASP A 56 -9.47 -28.18 -16.04
C ASP A 56 -8.90 -29.51 -16.55
N HIS A 57 -7.59 -29.68 -16.45
CA HIS A 57 -6.91 -30.87 -16.97
C HIS A 57 -7.05 -32.10 -16.06
N ASP A 58 -7.33 -31.91 -14.77
CA ASP A 58 -7.57 -33.00 -13.84
C ASP A 58 -8.98 -33.58 -14.04
N PHE A 59 -9.95 -32.70 -14.27
CA PHE A 59 -11.33 -33.08 -14.62
C PHE A 59 -11.47 -33.51 -16.10
N GLY A 60 -10.62 -32.98 -16.99
CA GLY A 60 -10.65 -33.25 -18.43
C GLY A 60 -11.78 -32.51 -19.15
N GLY A 61 -12.15 -31.30 -18.70
CA GLY A 61 -13.30 -30.59 -19.24
C GLY A 61 -13.26 -29.07 -19.05
N TRP A 62 -14.09 -28.40 -19.84
CA TRP A 62 -14.38 -26.97 -19.68
C TRP A 62 -15.26 -26.76 -18.46
N VAL A 63 -14.91 -25.78 -17.64
CA VAL A 63 -15.61 -25.41 -16.41
C VAL A 63 -16.10 -23.97 -16.50
N GLU A 64 -16.82 -23.49 -15.48
CA GLU A 64 -17.31 -22.11 -15.45
C GLU A 64 -16.17 -21.10 -15.66
N SER A 65 -16.47 -20.10 -16.51
CA SER A 65 -15.57 -19.01 -16.88
C SER A 65 -15.05 -18.27 -15.65
N GLU A 66 -13.75 -17.96 -15.65
CA GLU A 66 -13.09 -17.25 -14.56
C GLU A 66 -13.04 -15.76 -14.87
N CYS A 67 -13.60 -14.96 -13.97
CA CYS A 67 -13.45 -13.51 -14.01
C CYS A 67 -12.05 -13.13 -13.49
N LEU A 68 -11.30 -12.36 -14.29
CA LEU A 68 -9.91 -12.02 -13.99
C LEU A 68 -9.75 -10.77 -13.09
N GLY A 69 -10.83 -10.02 -12.86
CA GLY A 69 -10.78 -8.74 -12.11
C GLY A 69 -9.89 -7.68 -12.76
N LEU A 70 -9.59 -7.83 -14.05
CA LEU A 70 -8.82 -6.86 -14.84
C LEU A 70 -9.79 -5.89 -15.52
N TYR A 71 -9.45 -4.60 -15.49
CA TYR A 71 -10.20 -3.54 -16.15
C TYR A 71 -9.26 -2.72 -17.03
N LEU A 72 -9.72 -2.34 -18.23
CA LEU A 72 -9.03 -1.32 -19.00
C LEU A 72 -9.30 0.03 -18.36
N ILE A 73 -8.23 0.71 -17.97
CA ILE A 73 -8.25 2.12 -17.60
C ILE A 73 -7.85 2.95 -18.81
N ASP A 74 -8.43 4.14 -18.93
CA ASP A 74 -7.99 5.09 -19.95
C ASP A 74 -6.69 5.80 -19.53
N ASP A 75 -6.02 6.47 -20.48
CA ASP A 75 -4.76 7.17 -20.23
C ASP A 75 -4.89 8.23 -19.11
N LYS A 76 -6.08 8.81 -18.94
CA LYS A 76 -6.34 9.82 -17.91
C LYS A 76 -6.41 9.19 -16.53
N GLU A 77 -7.09 8.05 -16.38
CA GLU A 77 -7.10 7.28 -15.15
C GLU A 77 -5.71 6.75 -14.80
N GLN A 78 -4.95 6.30 -15.80
CA GLN A 78 -3.56 5.89 -15.58
C GLN A 78 -2.69 7.03 -15.04
N CYS A 79 -2.76 8.23 -15.64
CA CYS A 79 -2.06 9.41 -15.13
C CYS A 79 -2.45 9.73 -13.68
N ARG A 80 -3.74 9.65 -13.34
CA ARG A 80 -4.23 9.91 -11.96
C ARG A 80 -3.66 8.91 -10.95
N VAL A 81 -3.55 7.63 -11.32
CA VAL A 81 -2.96 6.61 -10.44
C VAL A 81 -1.50 6.95 -10.16
N TYR A 82 -0.71 7.28 -11.19
CA TYR A 82 0.70 7.66 -11.00
C TYR A 82 0.88 8.89 -10.11
N GLU A 83 0.06 9.93 -10.30
CA GLU A 83 0.07 11.12 -9.44
C GLU A 83 -0.23 10.78 -7.97
N LEU A 84 -1.21 9.89 -7.74
CA LEU A 84 -1.56 9.45 -6.39
C LEU A 84 -0.44 8.61 -5.76
N GLU A 85 0.18 7.71 -6.51
CA GLU A 85 1.32 6.92 -6.04
C GLU A 85 2.51 7.81 -5.65
N GLU A 86 2.78 8.86 -6.43
CA GLU A 86 3.83 9.83 -6.10
C GLU A 86 3.50 10.60 -4.82
N ARG A 87 2.26 11.06 -4.66
CA ARG A 87 1.80 11.71 -3.42
C ARG A 87 1.85 10.79 -2.22
N VAL A 88 1.52 9.51 -2.37
CA VAL A 88 1.64 8.51 -1.30
C VAL A 88 3.11 8.36 -0.90
N LYS A 89 4.02 8.20 -1.86
CA LYS A 89 5.47 8.13 -1.58
C LYS A 89 5.99 9.39 -0.88
N GLU A 90 5.54 10.57 -1.30
CA GLU A 90 5.90 11.84 -0.65
C GLU A 90 5.41 11.90 0.81
N LEU A 91 4.18 11.44 1.07
CA LEU A 91 3.61 11.40 2.41
C LEU A 91 4.30 10.35 3.29
N GLU A 92 4.58 9.16 2.76
CA GLU A 92 5.31 8.10 3.46
C GLU A 92 6.75 8.51 3.78
N ALA A 93 7.42 9.25 2.89
CA ALA A 93 8.77 9.76 3.13
C ALA A 93 8.80 10.87 4.20
N ARG A 94 7.69 11.60 4.38
CA ARG A 94 7.52 12.59 5.46
C ARG A 94 7.11 11.96 6.78
N GLU A 95 6.60 10.72 6.76
CA GLU A 95 6.22 10.02 7.97
C GLU A 95 7.46 9.65 8.80
N ILE A 96 7.57 10.27 9.98
CA ILE A 96 8.67 9.97 10.90
C ILE A 96 8.31 8.66 11.64
N LYS A 97 9.13 7.62 11.45
CA LYS A 97 8.96 6.32 12.12
C LYS A 97 9.99 6.16 13.24
N PRO A 98 9.59 5.63 14.42
CA PRO A 98 10.54 5.33 15.49
C PRO A 98 11.47 4.17 15.08
N ALA A 99 12.73 4.26 15.47
CA ALA A 99 13.66 3.14 15.41
C ALA A 99 13.29 2.03 16.41
N LYS A 100 13.93 0.86 16.27
CA LYS A 100 13.69 -0.27 17.18
C LYS A 100 14.08 0.09 18.62
N GLY A 101 13.11 0.10 19.52
CA GLY A 101 13.31 0.45 20.93
C GLY A 101 13.21 1.95 21.21
N GLU A 102 12.91 2.77 20.20
CA GLU A 102 12.62 4.20 20.33
C GLU A 102 11.12 4.44 20.55
N VAL A 103 10.79 5.43 21.37
CA VAL A 103 9.44 5.96 21.51
C VAL A 103 9.42 7.35 20.87
N LEU A 104 8.71 7.50 19.76
CA LEU A 104 8.56 8.77 19.06
C LEU A 104 7.33 9.52 19.58
N VAL A 105 7.54 10.77 20.04
CA VAL A 105 6.46 11.68 20.41
C VAL A 105 6.38 12.80 19.39
N VAL A 106 5.27 12.88 18.65
CA VAL A 106 5.01 13.96 17.68
C VAL A 106 4.07 14.98 18.32
N VAL A 107 4.56 16.19 18.56
CA VAL A 107 3.75 17.31 19.08
C VAL A 107 3.37 18.23 17.92
N SER A 108 2.09 18.27 17.56
CA SER A 108 1.57 19.04 16.43
C SER A 108 0.44 19.99 16.84
N GLY A 109 0.23 21.04 16.05
CA GLY A 109 -0.81 22.05 16.30
C GLY A 109 -0.46 23.41 15.68
N PHE A 110 -1.40 24.35 15.71
CA PHE A 110 -1.22 25.69 15.14
C PHE A 110 -0.15 26.50 15.86
N THR A 111 0.53 27.42 15.17
CA THR A 111 1.48 28.36 15.77
C THR A 111 0.85 29.10 16.94
N GLY A 112 1.57 29.23 18.07
CA GLY A 112 1.05 29.90 19.27
C GLY A 112 0.11 29.09 20.17
N CYS A 113 -0.18 27.81 19.89
CA CYS A 113 -1.02 26.99 20.79
C CYS A 113 -0.29 26.34 21.98
N GLY A 114 0.97 26.74 22.26
CA GLY A 114 1.73 26.21 23.41
C GLY A 114 2.46 24.87 23.20
N LYS A 115 2.60 24.38 21.95
CA LYS A 115 3.31 23.12 21.61
C LYS A 115 4.70 23.02 22.23
N SER A 116 5.49 24.08 22.10
CA SER A 116 6.88 24.13 22.55
C SER A 116 6.96 24.10 24.08
N ALA A 117 5.94 24.64 24.77
CA ALA A 117 5.82 24.54 26.21
C ALA A 117 5.55 23.09 26.66
N ILE A 118 4.61 22.39 26.01
CA ILE A 118 4.35 20.97 26.28
C ILE A 118 5.59 20.11 25.95
N ALA A 119 6.22 20.34 24.80
CA ALA A 119 7.42 19.60 24.41
C ALA A 119 8.58 19.82 25.40
N GLY A 120 8.72 21.04 25.95
CA GLY A 120 9.68 21.35 27.01
C GLY A 120 9.42 20.59 28.31
N GLU A 121 8.17 20.49 28.75
CA GLU A 121 7.82 19.71 29.95
C GLU A 121 8.13 18.21 29.78
N ILE A 122 7.85 17.66 28.59
CA ILE A 122 8.20 16.27 28.27
C ILE A 122 9.73 16.09 28.33
N GLU A 123 10.50 17.00 27.74
CA GLU A 123 11.96 16.97 27.79
C GLU A 123 12.49 16.97 29.24
N ILE A 124 11.97 17.86 30.09
CA ILE A 124 12.37 17.96 31.50
C ILE A 124 11.99 16.69 32.27
N ALA A 125 10.75 16.22 32.13
CA ALA A 125 10.25 15.04 32.82
C ALA A 125 11.07 13.78 32.45
N MET A 126 11.37 13.58 31.18
CA MET A 126 12.18 12.45 30.72
C MET A 126 13.62 12.52 31.22
N LYS A 127 14.25 13.71 31.20
CA LYS A 127 15.60 13.90 31.77
C LYS A 127 15.62 13.63 33.27
N ALA A 128 14.58 14.02 34.00
CA ALA A 128 14.47 13.80 35.44
C ALA A 128 14.43 12.30 35.81
N ILE A 129 13.84 11.46 34.96
CA ILE A 129 13.82 9.99 35.14
C ILE A 129 15.01 9.28 34.48
N GLY A 130 15.99 10.02 33.95
CA GLY A 130 17.20 9.47 33.33
C GLY A 130 17.01 8.91 31.92
N VAL A 131 15.90 9.23 31.24
CA VAL A 131 15.67 8.83 29.84
C VAL A 131 16.38 9.82 28.90
N PRO A 132 17.20 9.35 27.95
CA PRO A 132 17.81 10.23 26.95
C PRO A 132 16.74 10.81 26.01
N VAL A 133 16.77 12.12 25.79
CA VAL A 133 15.84 12.83 24.90
C VAL A 133 16.61 13.62 23.86
N GLN A 134 16.10 13.57 22.63
CA GLN A 134 16.52 14.42 21.53
C GLN A 134 15.33 15.21 21.01
N TRP A 135 15.45 16.55 20.99
CA TRP A 135 14.44 17.42 20.40
C TRP A 135 14.96 17.95 19.05
N THR A 136 14.42 17.41 17.96
CA THR A 136 14.72 17.84 16.59
C THR A 136 13.83 19.03 16.16
N ASN A 137 14.36 19.95 15.36
CA ASN A 137 13.65 21.12 14.82
C ASN A 137 13.11 22.15 15.85
N GLY A 138 13.46 22.07 17.15
CA GLY A 138 12.99 23.00 18.19
C GLY A 138 13.83 24.26 18.39
N ASP A 139 15.07 24.29 17.90
CA ASP A 139 16.06 25.32 18.27
C ASP A 139 15.73 26.73 17.75
N ALA A 140 15.06 26.83 16.61
CA ALA A 140 14.68 28.12 16.02
C ALA A 140 13.59 28.82 16.85
N GLU A 141 12.56 28.10 17.28
CA GLU A 141 11.45 28.65 18.05
C GLU A 141 11.85 28.91 19.52
N LYS A 142 12.69 28.01 20.09
CA LYS A 142 13.32 28.16 21.41
C LYS A 142 14.14 29.44 21.54
N ARG A 143 15.01 29.72 20.57
CA ARG A 143 15.92 30.89 20.60
C ARG A 143 15.20 32.19 20.25
N MET A 144 14.17 32.14 19.40
CA MET A 144 13.46 33.35 18.94
C MET A 144 12.56 33.96 20.02
N THR A 145 12.00 33.14 20.91
CA THR A 145 11.01 33.62 21.90
C THR A 145 11.60 33.89 23.28
N GLY A 146 12.81 33.41 23.58
CA GLY A 146 13.39 33.49 24.93
C GLY A 146 12.47 32.89 26.01
N ALA A 147 11.56 32.00 25.59
CA ALA A 147 10.40 31.63 26.39
C ALA A 147 10.81 30.80 27.60
N ASP A 148 10.49 31.34 28.77
CA ASP A 148 10.33 30.54 29.97
C ASP A 148 9.07 29.66 29.82
N TRP A 149 9.27 28.34 29.90
CA TRP A 149 8.23 27.34 29.64
C TRP A 149 7.05 27.47 30.59
N LEU A 150 7.31 27.88 31.84
CA LEU A 150 6.30 28.06 32.88
C LEU A 150 5.33 29.20 32.51
N THR A 151 5.89 30.34 32.09
CA THR A 151 5.12 31.50 31.60
C THR A 151 4.26 31.15 30.37
N ALA A 152 4.77 30.31 29.47
CA ALA A 152 4.04 29.88 28.27
C ALA A 152 2.87 28.93 28.60
N ILE A 153 3.03 28.01 29.56
CA ILE A 153 1.94 27.11 30.00
C ILE A 153 0.83 27.92 30.66
N GLU A 154 1.17 28.87 31.52
CA GLU A 154 0.19 29.73 32.18
C GLU A 154 -0.59 30.60 31.19
N MET A 155 0.07 31.11 30.15
CA MET A 155 -0.53 31.93 29.11
C MET A 155 -1.50 31.14 28.23
N TYR A 156 -1.06 29.97 27.74
CA TYR A 156 -1.81 29.21 26.74
C TYR A 156 -2.76 28.17 27.33
N LYS A 157 -2.59 27.81 28.61
CA LYS A 157 -3.39 26.79 29.33
C LYS A 157 -3.76 25.58 28.47
N PRO A 158 -2.76 24.91 27.85
CA PRO A 158 -3.04 23.85 26.91
C PRO A 158 -3.65 22.63 27.62
N THR A 159 -4.45 21.84 26.90
CA THR A 159 -5.00 20.57 27.40
C THR A 159 -4.37 19.40 26.66
N VAL A 160 -3.99 18.35 27.40
CA VAL A 160 -3.35 17.16 26.83
C VAL A 160 -4.20 15.94 27.17
N ARG A 161 -4.54 15.15 26.14
CA ARG A 161 -5.18 13.84 26.27
C ARG A 161 -4.19 12.79 25.80
N ILE A 162 -3.80 11.90 26.71
CA ILE A 162 -2.90 10.78 26.42
C ILE A 162 -3.76 9.53 26.22
N VAL A 163 -3.61 8.86 25.09
CA VAL A 163 -4.26 7.59 24.77
C VAL A 163 -3.16 6.58 24.43
N GLU A 164 -3.11 5.48 25.18
CA GLU A 164 -2.21 4.38 24.89
C GLU A 164 -2.87 3.46 23.85
N VAL A 165 -2.20 3.22 22.73
CA VAL A 165 -2.64 2.27 21.69
C VAL A 165 -1.48 1.33 21.38
N ASN A 166 -1.72 0.03 21.57
CA ASN A 166 -0.74 -1.00 21.22
C ASN A 166 -0.83 -1.31 19.72
N VAL A 167 0.25 -1.02 18.99
CA VAL A 167 0.38 -1.44 17.58
C VAL A 167 1.09 -2.79 17.55
N PRO A 168 0.44 -3.88 17.08
CA PRO A 168 1.08 -5.17 16.97
C PRO A 168 2.26 -5.08 16.00
N ARG A 169 3.42 -5.58 16.44
CA ARG A 169 4.55 -5.80 15.52
C ARG A 169 4.12 -6.89 14.56
N VAL A 170 4.04 -6.57 13.27
CA VAL A 170 3.71 -7.55 12.22
C VAL A 170 4.64 -8.76 12.39
N ALA A 171 4.07 -9.91 12.73
CA ALA A 171 4.81 -11.17 12.73
C ALA A 171 5.16 -11.45 11.26
N GLY A 172 6.46 -11.57 10.97
CA GLY A 172 6.98 -11.69 9.61
C GLY A 172 6.21 -12.70 8.77
N ILE A 173 5.95 -12.31 7.52
CA ILE A 173 5.53 -13.21 6.44
C ILE A 173 6.53 -14.37 6.42
N ARG A 174 6.11 -15.55 6.89
CA ARG A 174 6.86 -16.79 6.72
C ARG A 174 6.82 -17.12 5.23
N ILE A 175 7.90 -16.85 4.51
CA ILE A 175 8.14 -17.50 3.22
C ILE A 175 8.34 -18.99 3.55
N LYS A 176 7.34 -19.81 3.20
CA LYS A 176 7.44 -21.27 3.29
C LYS A 176 8.51 -21.73 2.30
N GLY A 177 9.59 -22.27 2.83
CA GLY A 177 10.55 -23.09 2.09
C GLY A 177 10.89 -24.28 2.99
N GLU A 178 10.23 -25.40 2.74
CA GLU A 178 10.71 -26.75 3.04
C GLU A 178 10.32 -27.64 1.87
#